data_AF-A0A242C6S6-F1
#
_entry.id   AF-A0A242C6S6-F1
#
_cell.length_a   1.000
_cell.length_b   1.000
_cell.length_c   1.000
_cell.angle_alpha   90.00
_cell.angle_beta   90.00
_cell.angle_gamma   90.00
#
_symmetry.space_group_name_H-M   'P 1'
#
loop_
_entity.id
_entity.type
_entity.pdbx_description
1 polymer ?
#
loop_
_entity_poly.entity_id
_entity_poly.type
_entity_poly.pdbx_seq_one_letter_code
_entity_poly.pdbx_strand_id
1 'polypeptide(L)'
;MKLANVTNSYKQLVNKQLENTDAYFVKVYSAGNTTVIYTEASQHAEIVIVNKKRALRKTEINEILAYFLKRLPKDRCDRENISIISLKDITEISLPLTKSAIEK
;
A
#
# COMPACT_ATOMS: atom_id res chain seq x y z
N MET A 1 9.56 -5.03 12.00
CA MET A 1 10.23 -5.37 10.71
C MET A 1 10.66 -4.10 9.97
N LYS A 2 11.71 -4.12 9.11
CA LYS A 2 12.15 -2.94 8.34
C LYS A 2 11.72 -3.07 6.87
N LEU A 3 11.09 -2.02 6.34
CA LEU A 3 10.71 -1.93 4.93
C LEU A 3 11.86 -1.31 4.11
N ALA A 4 12.35 -2.04 3.12
CA ALA A 4 13.34 -1.55 2.17
C ALA A 4 12.66 -1.13 0.87
N ASN A 5 12.88 0.10 0.40
CA ASN A 5 12.34 0.54 -0.89
C ASN A 5 13.12 -0.14 -2.04
N VAL A 6 12.41 -0.95 -2.83
CA VAL A 6 12.94 -1.70 -3.97
C VAL A 6 12.24 -1.35 -5.28
N THR A 7 11.56 -0.19 -5.33
CA THR A 7 10.76 0.27 -6.49
C THR A 7 11.53 0.20 -7.81
N ASN A 8 12.82 0.56 -7.80
CA ASN A 8 13.68 0.53 -8.99
C ASN A 8 13.89 -0.88 -9.58
N SER A 9 13.68 -1.94 -8.81
CA SER A 9 13.76 -3.33 -9.28
C SER A 9 12.45 -3.81 -9.91
N TYR A 10 11.37 -3.03 -9.81
CA TYR A 10 10.02 -3.36 -10.27
C TYR A 10 9.50 -2.38 -11.33
N LYS A 11 10.38 -1.82 -12.17
CA LYS A 11 10.04 -0.78 -13.16
C LYS A 11 8.84 -1.15 -14.04
N GLN A 12 8.80 -2.39 -14.53
CA GLN A 12 7.70 -2.83 -15.40
C GLN A 12 6.36 -2.83 -14.66
N LEU A 13 6.32 -3.31 -13.41
CA LEU A 13 5.12 -3.27 -12.57
C LEU A 13 4.68 -1.83 -12.32
N VAL A 14 5.62 -0.97 -11.92
CA VAL A 14 5.37 0.44 -11.62
C VAL A 14 4.79 1.15 -12.84
N ASN A 15 5.43 1.01 -14.00
CA ASN A 15 4.95 1.62 -15.24
C ASN A 15 3.57 1.09 -15.62
N LYS A 16 3.32 -0.22 -15.49
CA LYS A 16 2.02 -0.80 -15.83
C LYS A 16 0.90 -0.32 -14.91
N GLN A 17 1.18 -0.11 -13.63
CA GLN A 17 0.20 0.47 -12.72
C GLN A 17 -0.09 1.93 -13.10
N LEU A 18 0.95 2.75 -13.27
CA LEU A 18 0.79 4.16 -13.65
C LEU A 18 0.10 4.36 -15.01
N GLU A 19 0.31 3.45 -15.97
CA GLU A 19 -0.26 3.54 -17.32
C GLU A 19 -1.72 3.07 -17.40
N ASN A 20 -2.13 2.12 -16.53
CA ASN A 20 -3.39 1.38 -16.72
C ASN A 20 -4.35 1.47 -15.52
N THR A 21 -3.97 2.17 -14.45
CA THR A 21 -4.84 2.44 -13.30
C THR A 21 -4.92 3.94 -13.04
N ASP A 22 -5.79 4.35 -12.10
CA ASP A 22 -5.93 5.74 -11.66
C ASP A 22 -4.85 6.16 -10.63
N ALA A 23 -3.88 5.28 -10.37
CA ALA A 23 -2.78 5.57 -9.47
C ALA A 23 -1.82 6.59 -10.09
N TYR A 24 -1.55 7.68 -9.38
CA TYR A 24 -0.52 8.66 -9.76
C TYR A 24 0.84 8.37 -9.10
N PHE A 25 0.87 7.48 -8.10
CA PHE A 25 2.07 7.15 -7.36
C PHE A 25 2.11 5.67 -7.02
N VAL A 26 3.26 5.04 -7.24
CA VAL A 26 3.47 3.62 -6.96
C VAL A 26 4.85 3.43 -6.34
N LYS A 27 4.90 2.72 -5.21
CA LYS A 27 6.15 2.28 -4.57
C LYS A 27 6.09 0.82 -4.20
N VAL A 28 7.23 0.16 -4.36
CA VAL A 28 7.40 -1.25 -3.97
C VAL A 28 8.43 -1.35 -2.87
N TYR A 29 8.06 -2.06 -1.80
CA TYR A 29 8.90 -2.33 -0.65
C TYR A 29 9.09 -3.84 -0.47
N SER A 30 10.26 -4.20 0.06
CA SER A 30 10.55 -5.56 0.52
C SER A 30 10.62 -5.56 2.05
N ALA A 31 10.02 -6.59 2.64
CA ALA A 31 10.06 -6.91 4.05
C ALA A 31 10.48 -8.38 4.20
N GLY A 32 11.78 -8.64 3.99
CA GLY A 32 12.29 -10.00 3.91
C GLY A 32 11.76 -10.73 2.67
N ASN A 33 10.96 -11.78 2.87
CA ASN A 33 10.32 -12.54 1.78
C ASN A 33 8.94 -11.97 1.37
N THR A 34 8.44 -10.97 2.08
CA THR A 34 7.16 -10.32 1.80
C THR A 34 7.39 -9.09 0.92
N THR A 35 6.60 -8.96 -0.13
CA THR A 35 6.59 -7.79 -1.01
C THR A 35 5.38 -6.93 -0.67
N VAL A 36 5.57 -5.62 -0.57
CA VAL A 36 4.51 -4.67 -0.31
C VAL A 36 4.46 -3.67 -1.46
N ILE A 37 3.32 -3.58 -2.12
CA ILE A 37 3.05 -2.62 -3.18
C ILE A 37 2.14 -1.57 -2.57
N TYR A 38 2.55 -0.32 -2.69
CA TYR A 38 1.80 0.84 -2.23
C TYR A 38 1.44 1.70 -3.43
N THR A 39 0.16 2.00 -3.59
CA THR A 39 -0.35 2.88 -4.64
C THR A 39 -1.13 4.03 -4.02
N GLU A 40 -1.06 5.21 -4.62
CA GLU A 40 -1.95 6.34 -4.28
C GLU A 40 -2.69 6.81 -5.53
N ALA A 41 -3.97 7.05 -5.35
CA ALA A 41 -4.89 7.67 -6.30
C ALA A 41 -5.58 8.87 -5.62
N SER A 42 -6.39 9.62 -6.36
CA SER A 42 -6.97 10.88 -5.87
C SER A 42 -7.92 10.71 -4.68
N GLN A 43 -8.53 9.54 -4.51
CA GLN A 43 -9.56 9.27 -3.49
C GLN A 43 -9.23 8.10 -2.58
N HIS A 44 -8.14 7.38 -2.85
CA HIS A 44 -7.79 6.19 -2.09
C HIS A 44 -6.29 5.90 -2.22
N ALA A 45 -5.77 5.12 -1.28
CA ALA A 45 -4.47 4.49 -1.37
C ALA A 45 -4.62 3.00 -1.09
N GLU A 46 -3.89 2.17 -1.82
CA GLU A 46 -3.92 0.73 -1.62
C GLU A 46 -2.57 0.24 -1.09
N ILE A 47 -2.64 -0.73 -0.19
CA ILE A 47 -1.49 -1.50 0.27
C ILE A 47 -1.76 -2.96 -0.06
N VAL A 48 -1.03 -3.50 -1.02
CA VAL A 48 -1.07 -4.92 -1.37
C VAL A 48 0.17 -5.60 -0.80
N ILE A 49 -0.05 -6.56 0.08
CA ILE A 49 0.99 -7.34 0.76
C ILE A 49 0.95 -8.75 0.20
N VAL A 50 2.08 -9.23 -0.32
CA VAL A 50 2.19 -10.54 -0.96
C VAL A 50 3.35 -11.33 -0.38
N ASN A 51 3.11 -12.58 0.00
CA ASN A 51 4.18 -13.51 0.36
C ASN A 51 3.99 -14.85 -0.36
N LYS A 52 4.82 -15.09 -1.37
CA LYS A 52 4.73 -16.30 -2.21
C LYS A 52 5.15 -17.60 -1.51
N LYS A 53 5.76 -17.53 -0.32
CA LYS A 53 6.32 -18.70 0.39
C LYS A 53 5.46 -19.17 1.56
N ARG A 54 4.70 -18.27 2.19
CA ARG A 54 3.90 -18.58 3.38
C ARG A 54 2.71 -17.64 3.51
N ALA A 55 1.74 -18.03 4.33
CA ALA A 55 0.69 -17.12 4.76
C ALA A 55 1.24 -15.91 5.53
N LEU A 56 0.55 -14.78 5.36
CA LEU A 56 0.85 -13.53 6.04
C LEU A 56 0.40 -13.61 7.51
N ARG A 57 1.25 -13.13 8.42
CA ARG A 57 0.91 -13.07 9.85
C ARG A 57 0.16 -11.76 10.11
N LYS A 58 -0.86 -11.78 10.97
CA LYS A 58 -1.60 -10.57 11.37
C LYS A 58 -0.68 -9.49 11.94
N THR A 59 0.35 -9.86 12.70
CA THR A 59 1.34 -8.93 13.25
C THR A 59 2.11 -8.19 12.16
N GLU A 60 2.52 -8.90 11.10
CA GLU A 60 3.21 -8.33 9.95
C GLU A 60 2.31 -7.36 9.16
N ILE A 61 1.06 -7.75 8.92
CA ILE A 61 0.06 -6.90 8.26
C ILE A 61 -0.14 -5.60 9.05
N ASN A 62 -0.32 -5.71 10.37
CA ASN A 62 -0.53 -4.55 11.25
C ASN A 62 0.71 -3.63 11.32
N GLU A 63 1.93 -4.19 11.35
CA GLU A 63 3.16 -3.40 11.32
C GLU A 63 3.30 -2.61 10.01
N ILE A 64 2.99 -3.23 8.88
CA ILE A 64 3.02 -2.60 7.56
C ILE A 64 1.96 -1.49 7.49
N LEU A 65 0.73 -1.77 7.90
CA LEU A 65 -0.34 -0.77 7.95
C LEU A 65 0.06 0.42 8.82
N ALA A 66 0.56 0.17 10.03
CA ALA A 66 1.00 1.22 10.94
C ALA A 66 2.16 2.06 10.36
N TYR A 67 3.04 1.45 9.55
CA TYR A 67 4.11 2.19 8.88
C TYR A 67 3.58 3.20 7.87
N PHE A 68 2.59 2.83 7.05
CA PHE A 68 2.00 3.75 6.07
C PHE A 68 1.08 4.78 6.73
N LEU A 69 0.27 4.40 7.72
CA LEU A 69 -0.58 5.33 8.47
C LEU A 69 0.20 6.39 9.25
N LYS A 70 1.45 6.12 9.62
CA LYS A 70 2.34 7.12 10.24
C LYS A 70 2.88 8.15 9.23
N ARG A 71 2.91 7.80 7.94
CA ARG A 71 3.42 8.65 6.85
C ARG A 71 2.33 9.44 6.16
N LEU A 72 1.10 8.93 6.18
CA LEU A 72 -0.08 9.65 5.75
C LEU A 72 -0.48 10.70 6.80
N PRO A 73 -0.73 11.98 6.41
CA PRO A 73 -1.30 12.96 7.30
C PRO A 73 -2.64 12.46 7.86
N LYS A 74 -2.89 12.65 9.16
CA LYS A 74 -4.11 12.15 9.82
C LYS A 74 -5.38 12.68 9.16
N ASP A 75 -5.34 13.90 8.66
CA ASP A 75 -6.49 14.61 8.10
C ASP A 75 -6.80 14.20 6.65
N ARG A 76 -5.95 13.34 6.05
CA ARG A 76 -6.11 12.87 4.67
C ARG A 76 -6.68 11.47 4.54
N CYS A 77 -6.74 10.71 5.62
CA CYS A 77 -7.18 9.32 5.58
C CYS A 77 -8.38 9.13 6.51
N ASP A 78 -9.46 8.63 5.95
CA ASP A 78 -10.60 8.17 6.73
C ASP A 78 -10.24 6.82 7.36
N ARG A 79 -9.99 6.84 8.67
CA ARG A 79 -9.54 5.66 9.42
C ARG A 79 -10.68 4.73 9.79
N GLU A 80 -11.92 5.22 9.77
CA GLU A 80 -13.09 4.44 10.14
C GLU A 80 -13.52 3.53 8.99
N ASN A 81 -13.26 3.95 7.76
CA ASN A 81 -13.63 3.24 6.53
C ASN A 81 -12.49 2.43 5.88
N ILE A 82 -11.44 2.07 6.65
CA ILE A 82 -10.37 1.20 6.14
C ILE A 82 -10.90 -0.22 5.92
N SER A 83 -10.74 -0.74 4.71
CA SER A 83 -11.11 -2.11 4.35
C SER A 83 -9.87 -3.00 4.29
N ILE A 84 -9.96 -4.21 4.85
CA ILE A 84 -8.87 -5.21 4.80
C ILE A 84 -9.43 -6.52 4.26
N ILE A 85 -8.92 -6.96 3.11
CA ILE A 85 -9.26 -8.23 2.49
C ILE A 85 -8.05 -9.15 2.62
N SER A 86 -8.18 -10.22 3.40
CA SER A 86 -7.10 -11.18 3.64
C SER A 86 -7.40 -12.51 2.94
N LEU A 87 -6.52 -12.87 2.01
CA LEU A 87 -6.47 -14.17 1.34
C LEU A 87 -5.29 -14.99 1.92
N LYS A 88 -5.02 -16.16 1.34
CA LYS A 88 -4.02 -17.11 1.87
C LYS A 88 -2.60 -16.52 1.88
N ASP A 89 -2.18 -15.92 0.78
CA ASP A 89 -0.82 -15.43 0.52
C ASP A 89 -0.76 -13.93 0.17
N ILE A 90 -1.95 -13.31 0.09
CA ILE A 90 -2.14 -11.91 -0.27
C ILE A 90 -3.05 -11.24 0.77
N THR A 91 -2.75 -9.99 1.09
CA THR A 91 -3.65 -9.13 1.85
C THR A 91 -3.70 -7.77 1.18
N GLU A 92 -4.90 -7.28 0.95
CA GLU A 92 -5.17 -5.98 0.37
C GLU A 92 -5.78 -5.08 1.44
N ILE A 93 -5.29 -3.85 1.53
CA ILE A 93 -5.77 -2.84 2.46
C ILE A 93 -6.07 -1.58 1.67
N SER A 94 -7.35 -1.20 1.67
CA SER A 94 -7.83 0.00 1.01
C SER A 94 -8.00 1.11 2.02
N LEU A 95 -7.36 2.24 1.75
CA LEU A 95 -7.35 3.44 2.59
C LEU A 95 -8.09 4.56 1.86
N PRO A 96 -9.36 4.85 2.21
CA PRO A 96 -10.06 5.99 1.64
C PRO A 96 -9.36 7.29 2.02
N LEU A 97 -9.12 8.14 1.02
CA LEU A 97 -8.51 9.45 1.21
C LEU A 97 -9.57 10.54 1.08
N THR A 98 -9.65 11.40 2.08
CA THR A 98 -10.53 12.57 2.07
C THR A 98 -9.92 13.63 1.17
N LYS A 99 -10.70 14.17 0.22
CA LYS A 99 -10.26 15.31 -0.62
C LYS A 99 -10.04 16.54 0.27
N SER A 100 -8.82 16.72 0.74
CA SER A 100 -8.37 17.97 1.35
C SER A 100 -7.43 18.68 0.38
N ALA A 101 -8.01 19.66 -0.33
CA ALA A 101 -7.35 20.74 -1.08
C ALA A 101 -6.37 20.32 -2.20
N ILE A 102 -6.92 20.02 -3.38
CA ILE A 102 -6.29 20.40 -4.65
C ILE A 102 -7.16 21.52 -5.24
N GLU A 103 -7.21 22.65 -4.53
CA GLU A 103 -7.57 23.94 -5.08
C GLU A 103 -6.47 24.91 -4.65
N LYS A 104 -5.48 25.09 -5.53
CA LYS A 104 -4.66 26.30 -5.61
C LYS A 104 -4.22 26.48 -7.05
#